data_AF-A0A8J3D1N1-F1
#
_entry.id   AF-A0A8J3D1N1-F1
#
_cell.length_a   1.000
_cell.length_b   1.000
_cell.length_c   1.000
_cell.angle_alpha   90.00
_cell.angle_beta   90.00
_cell.angle_gamma   90.00
#
_symmetry.space_group_name_H-M   'P 1'
#
loop_
_entity.id
_entity.type
_entity.pdbx_description
1 polymer ?
#
loop_
_entity_poly.entity_id
_entity_poly.type
_entity_poly.pdbx_seq_one_letter_code
_entity_poly.pdbx_strand_id
1 'polypeptide(L)' 'MENKKVRAFPFLLIIIVIGVALFKLFDFETLTFAKPALAIVYSITFLLSIYFLVRHLRK' A
#
# COMPACT_ATOMS: atom_id res chain seq x y z
N MET A 1 11.73 24.27 7.16
CA MET A 1 11.67 22.97 6.42
C MET A 1 10.20 22.58 6.27
N GLU A 2 9.48 23.23 5.36
CA GLU A 2 8.01 23.26 5.38
C GLU A 2 7.36 22.08 4.65
N ASN A 3 6.49 21.38 5.39
CA ASN A 3 5.23 20.77 4.94
C ASN A 3 5.24 19.60 3.93
N LYS A 4 6.37 19.22 3.32
CA LYS A 4 6.40 18.03 2.43
C LYS A 4 6.12 16.71 3.19
N LYS A 5 6.58 16.60 4.44
CA LYS A 5 6.39 15.40 5.29
C LYS A 5 4.95 15.22 5.77
N VAL A 6 4.24 16.31 6.08
CA VAL A 6 2.84 16.25 6.56
C VAL A 6 1.90 15.72 5.47
N ARG A 7 2.13 16.08 4.19
CA ARG A 7 1.31 15.63 3.06
C ARG A 7 1.52 14.14 2.72
N ALA A 8 2.68 13.57 3.06
CA ALA A 8 3.03 12.17 2.80
C ALA A 8 2.54 11.20 3.90
N PHE A 9 2.22 11.71 5.09
CA PHE A 9 1.82 10.92 6.25
C PHE A 9 0.63 9.96 6.00
N PRO A 10 -0.50 10.38 5.40
CA PRO A 10 -1.63 9.46 5.18
C PRO A 10 -1.28 8.33 4.19
N PHE A 11 -0.48 8.62 3.15
CA PHE A 11 -0.01 7.59 2.21
C PHE A 11 0.89 6.57 2.89
N LEU A 12 1.74 7.00 3.82
CA LEU A 12 2.59 6.10 4.60
C LEU A 12 1.74 5.13 5.45
N LEU A 13 0.71 5.64 6.11
CA LEU A 13 -0.23 4.82 6.89
C LEU A 13 -0.96 3.80 5.99
N ILE A 14 -1.48 4.24 4.83
CA ILE A 14 -2.17 3.36 3.88
C ILE A 14 -1.24 2.23 3.42
N ILE A 15 0.00 2.56 3.06
CA ILE A 15 1.00 1.57 2.66
C ILE A 15 1.22 0.55 3.78
N ILE A 16 1.44 0.98 5.03
CA ILE A 16 1.66 0.05 6.14
C ILE A 16 0.43 -0.85 6.36
N VAL A 17 -0.76 -0.27 6.44
CA VAL A 17 -1.99 -1.01 6.73
C VAL A 17 -2.33 -2.00 5.60
N ILE A 18 -2.28 -1.55 4.34
CA ILE A 18 -2.60 -2.40 3.19
C ILE A 18 -1.51 -3.45 2.97
N GLY A 19 -0.23 -3.11 3.20
CA GLY A 19 0.88 -4.07 3.14
C GLY A 19 0.70 -5.20 4.14
N VAL A 20 0.36 -4.88 5.40
CA VAL A 20 0.04 -5.89 6.42
C VAL A 20 -1.21 -6.69 6.06
N ALA A 21 -2.25 -6.04 5.52
CA ALA A 21 -3.48 -6.72 5.11
C ALA A 21 -3.23 -7.71 3.97
N LEU A 22 -2.46 -7.35 2.95
CA LEU A 22 -2.05 -8.24 1.86
C LEU A 22 -1.22 -9.41 2.39
N PHE A 23 -0.28 -9.15 3.29
CA PHE A 23 0.54 -10.20 3.92
C PHE A 23 -0.32 -11.21 4.69
N LYS A 24 -1.37 -10.75 5.39
CA LYS A 24 -2.31 -11.62 6.10
C LYS A 24 -3.31 -12.34 5.18
N LEU A 25 -3.65 -11.76 4.03
CA LEU A 25 -4.54 -12.37 3.05
C LEU A 25 -3.83 -13.43 2.19
N PHE A 26 -2.50 -13.36 2.11
CA PHE A 26 -1.68 -14.29 1.35
C PHE A 26 -1.49 -15.57 2.14
N ASP A 27 -1.92 -16.68 1.55
CA ASP A 27 -1.67 -18.01 2.04
C ASP A 27 -0.33 -18.49 1.47
N PHE A 28 0.66 -18.64 2.33
CA PHE A 28 2.00 -19.08 1.96
C PHE A 28 2.09 -20.58 1.64
N GLU A 29 1.10 -21.38 2.05
CA GLU A 29 1.05 -22.81 1.72
C GLU A 29 0.53 -23.03 0.30
N THR A 30 -0.56 -22.35 -0.06
CA THR A 30 -1.19 -22.49 -1.39
C THR A 30 -0.67 -21.49 -2.42
N LEU A 31 0.12 -20.50 -1.99
CA LEU A 31 0.59 -19.36 -2.80
C LEU A 31 -0.56 -18.55 -3.43
N THR A 32 -1.71 -18.52 -2.77
CA THR A 32 -2.91 -17.83 -3.24
C THR A 32 -3.41 -16.83 -2.21
N PHE A 33 -4.26 -15.89 -2.65
CA PHE A 33 -4.96 -15.01 -1.74
C PHE A 33 -6.30 -15.63 -1.37
N ALA A 34 -6.61 -15.74 -0.07
CA ALA A 34 -7.89 -16.26 0.41
C ALA A 34 -9.10 -15.50 -0.17
N LYS A 35 -8.91 -14.21 -0.48
CA LYS A 35 -9.91 -13.35 -1.12
C LYS A 35 -9.27 -12.65 -2.34
N PRO A 36 -9.25 -13.30 -3.52
CA PRO A 36 -8.49 -12.80 -4.68
C PRO A 36 -8.99 -11.45 -5.17
N ALA A 37 -10.32 -11.23 -5.21
CA ALA A 37 -10.88 -9.93 -5.59
C ALA A 37 -10.46 -8.80 -4.63
N LEU A 38 -10.47 -9.06 -3.32
CA LEU A 38 -10.04 -8.07 -2.32
C LEU A 38 -8.53 -7.81 -2.41
N ALA A 39 -7.74 -8.85 -2.65
CA ALA A 39 -6.30 -8.74 -2.83
C ALA A 39 -5.93 -7.91 -4.07
N ILE A 40 -6.69 -8.02 -5.17
CA ILE A 40 -6.51 -7.19 -6.36
C ILE A 40 -6.75 -5.71 -6.03
N VAL A 41 -7.87 -5.39 -5.38
CA VAL A 41 -8.18 -4.00 -4.98
C VAL A 41 -7.09 -3.44 -4.07
N TYR A 42 -6.69 -4.21 -3.06
CA TYR A 42 -5.63 -3.81 -2.13
C TYR A 42 -4.29 -3.63 -2.84
N SER A 43 -3.93 -4.52 -3.75
CA SER A 43 -2.69 -4.41 -4.54
C SER A 43 -2.69 -3.15 -5.40
N ILE A 44 -3.80 -2.82 -6.07
CA ILE A 44 -3.93 -1.60 -6.87
C ILE A 44 -3.80 -0.37 -5.98
N THR A 45 -4.52 -0.31 -4.85
CA THR A 45 -4.45 0.81 -3.92
C THR A 45 -3.04 0.98 -3.32
N PHE A 46 -2.37 -0.13 -3.01
CA PHE A 46 -0.99 -0.14 -2.50
C PHE A 46 -0.01 0.42 -3.54
N LEU A 47 -0.07 -0.06 -4.78
CA LEU A 47 0.78 0.43 -5.87
C LEU A 47 0.55 1.91 -6.17
N LEU A 48 -0.71 2.36 -6.22
CA LEU A 48 -1.04 3.77 -6.41
C LEU A 48 -0.50 4.62 -5.26
N SER A 49 -0.66 4.18 -4.01
CA SER A 49 -0.16 4.91 -2.84
C SER A 49 1.37 5.06 -2.88
N ILE A 50 2.09 4.00 -3.25
CA ILE A 50 3.55 4.05 -3.46
C ILE A 50 3.89 5.01 -4.61
N TYR A 51 3.19 4.92 -5.74
CA TYR A 51 3.42 5.79 -6.90
C TYR A 51 3.29 7.27 -6.53
N PHE A 52 2.19 7.65 -5.87
CA PHE A 52 1.98 9.02 -5.41
C PHE A 52 3.01 9.46 -4.38
N LEU A 53 3.37 8.60 -3.44
CA LEU A 53 4.38 8.88 -2.43
C LEU A 53 5.76 9.13 -3.07
N VAL A 54 6.22 8.23 -3.94
CA VAL A 54 7.51 8.36 -4.63
C VAL A 54 7.53 9.59 -5.54
N ARG A 55 6.45 9.85 -6.26
CA ARG A 55 6.34 11.04 -7.12
C ARG A 55 6.37 12.35 -6.30
N HIS A 56 5.76 12.35 -5.11
CA HIS A 56 5.80 13.49 -4.20
C HIS A 56 7.17 13.70 -3.55
N LEU A 57 7.94 12.62 -3.31
CA LEU A 57 9.30 12.70 -2.78
C LEU A 57 10.34 13.16 -3.82
N ARG A 58 10.13 12.86 -5.11
CA ARG A 58 11.02 13.30 -6.20
C ARG A 58 10.80 14.77 -6.64
N LYS A 59 9.72 15.41 -6.19
CA LYS A 59 9.39 16.82 -6.46
C LYS A 59 9.72 17.68 -5.24
#